data_AF-A0A523E3Z5-F1
#
_entry.id   AF-A0A523E3Z5-F1
#
_cell.length_a   1.000
_cell.length_b   1.000
_cell.length_c   1.000
_cell.angle_alpha   90.00
_cell.angle_beta   90.00
_cell.angle_gamma   90.00
#
_symmetry.space_group_name_H-M   'P 1'
#
loop_
_entity.id
_entity.type
_entity.pdbx_description
1 polymer ?
#
loop_
_entity_poly.entity_id
_entity_poly.type
_entity_poly.pdbx_seq_one_letter_code
_entity_poly.pdbx_strand_id
1 'polypeptide(L)'
;MRARAFTRSRPRRFVDNEEERVVNVNYKLLSAEALRGLVEEFITREGTEYGHREFSLDDKVRQVERQLASGDVKIVFDTVEERANLVPTKKRLS
;
A
#
# COMPACT_ATOMS: atom_id res chain seq x y z
N MET A 1 -15.51 -54.47 12.05
CA MET A 1 -14.20 -53.78 12.10
C MET A 1 -14.14 -52.75 10.96
N ARG A 2 -14.23 -51.45 11.25
CA ARG A 2 -13.91 -50.38 10.30
C ARG A 2 -13.15 -49.30 11.06
N ALA A 3 -11.85 -49.22 10.81
CA ALA A 3 -10.99 -48.19 11.38
C ALA A 3 -11.45 -46.82 10.86
N ARG A 4 -11.81 -45.91 11.78
CA ARG A 4 -11.97 -44.49 11.47
C ARG A 4 -10.60 -43.94 11.13
N ALA A 5 -10.40 -43.60 9.86
CA ALA A 5 -9.19 -42.96 9.40
C ALA A 5 -9.05 -41.61 10.10
N PHE A 6 -7.98 -41.51 10.86
CA PHE A 6 -7.37 -40.33 11.46
C PHE A 6 -7.58 -39.10 10.55
N THR A 7 -8.26 -38.07 11.04
CA THR A 7 -8.20 -36.74 10.44
C THR A 7 -6.74 -36.32 10.46
N ARG A 8 -6.07 -36.38 9.31
CA ARG A 8 -4.75 -35.76 9.14
C ARG A 8 -4.94 -34.27 9.35
N SER A 9 -4.74 -33.79 10.57
CA SER A 9 -4.46 -32.40 10.88
C SER A 9 -3.33 -31.99 9.95
N ARG A 10 -3.68 -31.19 8.93
CA ARG A 10 -2.68 -30.61 8.04
C ARG A 10 -1.73 -29.80 8.91
N PRO A 11 -0.41 -29.98 8.82
CA PRO A 11 0.52 -29.16 9.58
C PRO A 11 0.28 -27.70 9.19
N ARG A 12 0.07 -26.82 10.18
CA ARG A 12 0.07 -25.38 9.96
C ARG A 12 1.42 -25.05 9.32
N ARG A 13 1.42 -24.80 8.02
CA ARG A 13 2.54 -24.13 7.38
C ARG A 13 2.67 -22.79 8.10
N PHE A 14 3.84 -22.52 8.66
CA PHE A 14 4.28 -21.15 8.89
C PHE A 14 4.39 -20.53 7.49
N VAL A 15 3.29 -19.98 7.02
CA VAL A 15 3.30 -19.12 5.86
C VAL A 15 3.69 -17.77 6.43
N ASP A 16 4.85 -17.25 6.05
CA ASP A 16 5.14 -15.83 6.16
C ASP A 16 4.05 -15.10 5.36
N ASN A 17 2.95 -14.81 6.03
CA ASN A 17 1.80 -14.18 5.44
C ASN A 17 2.12 -12.68 5.40
N GLU A 18 2.89 -12.26 4.39
CA GLU A 18 3.28 -10.85 4.23
C GLU A 18 2.04 -9.94 4.16
N GLU A 19 0.92 -10.45 3.65
CA GLU A 19 -0.36 -9.75 3.63
C GLU A 19 -0.96 -9.49 5.03
N GLU A 20 -0.58 -10.25 6.06
CA GLU A 20 -1.05 -10.04 7.43
C GLU A 20 -0.21 -8.98 8.18
N ARG A 21 0.95 -8.60 7.63
CA ARG A 21 1.85 -7.56 8.17
C ARG A 21 1.50 -6.16 7.66
N VAL A 22 0.68 -6.09 6.62
CA VAL A 22 0.37 -4.85 5.94
C VAL A 22 -1.03 -4.39 6.30
N VAL A 23 -1.12 -3.22 6.94
CA VAL A 23 -2.39 -2.60 7.35
C VAL A 23 -2.75 -1.48 6.38
N ASN A 24 -4.00 -1.45 5.90
CA ASN A 24 -4.48 -0.32 5.12
C ASN A 24 -4.75 0.88 6.04
N VAL A 25 -4.14 2.01 5.76
CA VAL A 25 -4.27 3.23 6.56
C VAL A 25 -5.19 4.22 5.86
N ASN A 26 -6.11 4.81 6.61
CA ASN A 26 -6.92 5.91 6.12
C ASN A 26 -6.06 7.18 6.03
N TYR A 27 -5.89 7.71 4.82
CA TYR A 27 -5.07 8.90 4.56
C TYR A 27 -5.52 10.14 5.36
N LYS A 28 -6.79 10.22 5.77
CA LYS A 28 -7.32 11.31 6.60
C LYS A 28 -6.78 11.31 8.03
N LEU A 29 -6.13 10.22 8.46
CA LEU A 29 -5.49 10.13 9.77
C LEU A 29 -4.03 10.57 9.75
N LEU A 30 -3.46 10.81 8.57
CA LEU A 30 -2.09 11.30 8.42
C LEU A 30 -2.06 12.83 8.54
N SER A 31 -0.94 13.35 9.06
CA SER A 31 -0.66 14.78 8.93
C SER A 31 -0.41 15.13 7.46
N ALA A 32 -0.62 16.39 7.11
CA ALA A 32 -0.34 16.89 5.76
C ALA A 32 1.12 16.67 5.35
N GLU A 33 2.05 16.82 6.30
CA GLU A 33 3.49 16.58 6.10
C GLU A 33 3.79 15.10 5.81
N ALA A 34 3.18 14.18 6.58
CA ALA A 34 3.36 12.75 6.37
C ALA A 34 2.81 12.31 5.01
N LEU A 35 1.63 12.80 4.63
CA LEU A 35 1.05 12.51 3.31
C LEU A 35 1.93 13.07 2.19
N ARG A 36 2.46 14.29 2.34
CA ARG A 36 3.37 14.90 1.37
C ARG A 36 4.64 14.07 1.18
N GLY A 37 5.28 13.63 2.25
CA GLY A 37 6.48 12.77 2.18
C GLY A 37 6.20 11.46 1.44
N LEU A 38 5.07 10.81 1.73
CA LEU A 38 4.65 9.60 1.00
C LEU A 38 4.46 9.86 -0.50
N VAL A 39 3.83 10.99 -0.84
CA VAL A 39 3.61 11.40 -2.23
C VAL A 39 4.94 11.65 -2.94
N GLU A 40 5.88 12.36 -2.29
CA GLU A 40 7.23 12.59 -2.82
C GLU A 40 7.96 11.28 -3.13
N GLU A 41 7.94 10.32 -2.20
CA GLU A 41 8.53 8.99 -2.37
C GLU A 41 7.83 8.18 -3.47
N PHE A 42 6.52 8.30 -3.59
CA PHE A 42 5.73 7.61 -4.61
C PHE A 42 6.07 8.11 -6.03
N ILE A 43 6.23 9.43 -6.20
CA ILE A 43 6.54 10.05 -7.50
C ILE A 43 8.01 9.81 -7.90
N THR A 44 8.93 9.79 -6.94
CA THR A 44 10.36 9.54 -7.22
C THR A 44 10.60 8.13 -7.78
N ARG A 45 9.80 7.14 -7.36
CA ARG A 45 9.93 5.74 -7.79
C ARG A 45 9.33 5.44 -9.17
N GLU A 46 8.28 6.15 -9.58
CA GLU A 46 7.64 6.00 -10.90
C GLU A 46 8.43 6.69 -12.03
N GLY A 47 9.55 7.34 -11.71
CA GLY A 47 10.54 7.77 -12.68
C GLY A 47 10.00 8.78 -13.70
N THR A 48 9.94 10.05 -13.32
CA THR A 48 10.33 11.20 -14.16
C THR A 48 9.98 12.51 -13.46
N GLU A 49 10.96 13.42 -13.44
CA GLU A 49 10.68 14.86 -13.51
C GLU A 49 10.13 15.51 -12.21
N TYR A 50 11.05 15.82 -11.30
CA TYR A 50 11.00 17.13 -10.64
C TYR A 50 11.51 18.19 -11.64
N GLY A 51 10.78 18.34 -12.75
CA GLY A 51 11.06 19.30 -13.81
C GLY A 51 10.46 20.65 -13.47
N HIS A 52 11.19 21.71 -13.80
CA HIS A 52 10.86 23.09 -13.45
C HIS A 52 9.54 23.65 -14.04
N ARG A 53 8.73 22.87 -14.77
CA ARG A 53 7.31 23.12 -15.18
C ARG A 53 6.67 21.73 -15.41
N GLU A 54 5.47 21.33 -14.97
CA GLU A 54 4.16 22.02 -14.94
C GLU A 54 3.25 21.68 -13.73
N PHE A 55 3.69 20.96 -12.69
CA PHE A 55 2.88 20.74 -11.48
C PHE A 55 3.73 20.89 -10.22
N SER A 56 3.27 21.73 -9.29
CA SER A 56 3.91 21.83 -7.97
C SER A 56 3.73 20.53 -7.20
N LEU A 57 4.57 20.30 -6.18
CA LEU A 57 4.37 19.17 -5.29
C LEU A 57 2.97 19.18 -4.67
N ASP A 58 2.46 20.35 -4.31
CA ASP A 58 1.09 20.53 -3.82
C ASP A 58 0.02 20.07 -4.84
N ASP A 59 0.21 20.31 -6.13
CA ASP A 59 -0.70 19.82 -7.17
C ASP A 59 -0.69 18.29 -7.25
N LYS A 60 0.50 17.69 -7.12
CA LYS A 60 0.66 16.24 -7.11
C LYS A 60 0.05 15.62 -5.83
N VAL A 61 0.19 16.27 -4.67
CA VAL A 61 -0.50 15.86 -3.43
C VAL A 61 -2.00 15.85 -3.63
N ARG A 62 -2.58 16.94 -4.17
CA ARG A 62 -4.02 17.00 -4.48
C ARG A 62 -4.46 15.92 -5.46
N GLN A 63 -3.61 15.56 -6.43
CA GLN A 63 -3.90 14.49 -7.37
C GLN A 63 -3.93 13.12 -6.68
N VAL A 64 -2.97 12.84 -5.80
CA VAL A 64 -2.94 11.59 -5.02
C VAL A 64 -4.11 11.54 -4.04
N GLU A 65 -4.48 12.63 -3.38
CA GLU A 65 -5.68 12.69 -2.53
C GLU A 65 -6.95 12.31 -3.28
N ARG A 66 -7.12 12.77 -4.53
CA ARG A 66 -8.24 12.36 -5.38
C ARG A 66 -8.22 10.86 -5.69
N GLN A 67 -7.04 10.29 -5.95
CA GLN A 67 -6.87 8.85 -6.19
C GLN A 67 -7.10 8.00 -4.93
N LEU A 68 -6.70 8.50 -3.77
CA LEU A 68 -7.00 7.89 -2.47
C LEU A 68 -8.50 7.94 -2.18
N ALA A 69 -9.19 9.02 -2.53
CA ALA A 69 -10.62 9.16 -2.40
C ALA A 69 -11.41 8.26 -3.37
N SER A 70 -10.93 8.07 -4.61
CA SER A 70 -11.54 7.15 -5.58
C SER A 70 -11.20 5.68 -5.30
N GLY A 71 -10.18 5.42 -4.48
CA GLY A 71 -9.68 4.09 -4.18
C GLY A 71 -8.75 3.53 -5.26
N ASP A 72 -8.26 4.35 -6.20
CA ASP A 72 -7.26 4.00 -7.22
C ASP A 72 -5.83 3.84 -6.64
N VAL A 73 -5.59 4.46 -5.49
CA VAL A 73 -4.38 4.31 -4.67
C VAL A 73 -4.81 4.04 -3.23
N LYS A 74 -4.00 3.29 -2.49
CA LYS A 74 -4.19 3.07 -1.05
C LYS A 74 -2.88 3.28 -0.31
N ILE A 75 -2.98 3.63 0.97
CA ILE A 75 -1.83 3.67 1.88
C ILE A 75 -1.74 2.33 2.60
N VAL A 76 -0.57 1.73 2.53
CA VAL A 76 -0.23 0.49 3.22
C VAL A 76 0.85 0.79 4.25
N PHE A 77 0.66 0.32 5.47
CA PHE A 77 1.65 0.41 6.54
C PHE A 77 2.20 -0.99 6.82
N ASP A 78 3.50 -1.15 6.65
CA ASP A 78 4.23 -2.34 7.06
C ASP A 78 4.53 -2.23 8.56
N THR A 79 3.97 -3.13 9.36
CA THR A 79 4.14 -3.10 10.82
C THR A 79 5.52 -3.57 11.29
N VAL A 80 6.31 -4.21 10.42
CA VAL A 80 7.65 -4.72 10.74
C VAL A 80 8.71 -3.67 10.39
N GLU A 81 8.60 -3.07 9.20
CA GLU A 81 9.49 -1.98 8.80
C GLU A 81 9.09 -0.62 9.39
N GLU A 82 7.90 -0.55 10.00
CA GLU A 82 7.28 0.67 10.52
C GLU A 82 7.21 1.78 9.47
N ARG A 83 6.86 1.40 8.24
CA ARG A 83 6.87 2.30 7.07
C ARG A 83 5.54 2.29 6.35
N ALA A 84 5.06 3.49 6.03
CA ALA A 84 3.93 3.67 5.15
C ALA A 84 4.40 3.81 3.70
N ASN A 85 3.60 3.28 2.75
CA ASN A 85 3.82 3.42 1.32
C ASN A 85 2.48 3.65 0.60
N LEU A 86 2.52 4.34 -0.52
CA LEU A 86 1.41 4.44 -1.46
C LEU A 86 1.51 3.32 -2.49
N VAL A 87 0.41 2.60 -2.73
CA VAL A 87 0.35 1.54 -3.74
C VAL A 87 -0.88 1.70 -4.63
N PRO A 88 -0.75 1.57 -5.97
CA PRO A 88 -1.89 1.56 -6.87
C PRO A 88 -2.75 0.32 -6.62
N THR A 89 -4.07 0.46 -6.63
CA THR A 89 -5.02 -0.66 -6.52
C THR A 89 -5.45 -1.19 -7.89
N LYS A 90 -5.22 -0.45 -8.97
CA LYS A 90 -5.51 -0.93 -10.32
C LYS A 90 -4.68 -2.18 -10.60
N LYS A 91 -5.37 -3.32 -10.75
CA LYS A 91 -4.84 -4.49 -11.44
C LYS A 91 -4.31 -4.00 -12.78
N ARG A 92 -3.03 -4.20 -13.05
CA ARG A 92 -2.47 -4.09 -14.39
C ARG A 92 -3.17 -5.16 -15.25
N LEU A 93 -4.28 -4.79 -15.88
CA LEU A 93 -4.92 -5.58 -16.93
C LEU A 93 -4.08 -5.38 -18.18
N SER A 94 -3.10 -6.25 -18.36
CA SER A 94 -2.38 -6.50 -19.61
C SER A 94 -1.56 -7.76 -19.44
#